data_AF-A0A7J4E5D7-F1
#
_entry.id   AF-A0A7J4E5D7-F1
#
_cell.length_a   1.000
_cell.length_b   1.000
_cell.length_c   1.000
_cell.angle_alpha   90.00
_cell.angle_beta   90.00
_cell.angle_gamma   90.00
#
_symmetry.space_group_name_H-M   'P 1'
#
loop_
_entity.id
_entity.type
_entity.pdbx_description
1 polymer ?
#
loop_
_entity_poly.entity_id
_entity_poly.type
_entity_poly.pdbx_seq_one_letter_code
_entity_poly.pdbx_strand_id
1 'polypeptide(L)' 'MSEERKERRSRKARLSALYEYDYEQGKIKLKNKKCPRCGNVMAFHQTPVKRWACGSCSYTEYQR' A
#
# COMPACT_ATOMS: atom_id res chain seq x y z
N MET A 1 6.68 17.70 26.75
CA MET A 1 6.07 16.38 27.10
C MET A 1 4.61 16.21 26.65
N SER A 2 3.95 17.21 26.06
CA SER A 2 2.55 17.11 25.58
C SER A 2 2.45 17.09 24.05
N GLU A 3 3.44 17.65 23.36
CA GLU A 3 3.47 17.82 21.90
C GLU A 3 3.98 16.57 21.17
N GLU A 4 4.96 15.84 21.72
CA GLU A 4 5.49 14.59 21.12
C GLU A 4 4.43 13.48 20.97
N ARG A 5 3.45 13.41 21.90
CA ARG A 5 2.32 12.47 21.78
C ARG A 5 1.37 12.85 20.63
N LYS A 6 1.25 14.14 20.30
CA LYS A 6 0.45 14.64 19.17
C LYS A 6 1.13 14.27 17.84
N GLU A 7 2.45 14.36 17.78
CA GLU A 7 3.23 14.06 16.59
C GLU A 7 3.32 12.56 16.28
N ARG A 8 3.43 11.69 17.30
CA ARG A 8 3.31 10.23 17.08
C ARG A 8 1.94 9.81 16.53
N ARG A 9 0.87 10.55 16.83
CA ARG A 9 -0.49 10.29 16.30
C ARG A 9 -0.66 10.77 14.85
N SER A 10 0.21 11.66 14.36
CA SER A 10 0.13 12.21 13.00
C SER A 10 0.65 11.25 11.92
N ARG A 11 1.52 10.29 12.27
CA ARG A 11 1.99 9.22 11.37
C ARG A 11 1.00 8.06 11.21
N LYS A 12 -0.28 8.26 11.53
CA LYS A 12 -1.31 7.28 11.18
C LYS A 12 -1.48 7.29 9.67
N ALA A 13 -0.86 6.33 8.99
CA ALA A 13 -1.18 5.98 7.62
C ALA A 13 -2.70 5.78 7.52
N ARG A 14 -3.42 6.80 7.03
CA ARG A 14 -4.88 6.74 6.89
C ARG A 14 -5.18 5.70 5.83
N LEU A 15 -6.03 4.71 6.13
CA LEU A 15 -6.44 3.66 5.17
C LEU A 15 -6.98 4.23 3.85
N SER A 16 -7.61 5.40 3.90
CA SER A 16 -8.12 6.11 2.72
C SER A 16 -7.03 6.49 1.70
N ALA A 17 -5.77 6.65 2.12
CA ALA A 17 -4.68 7.06 1.23
C ALA A 17 -4.22 5.98 0.22
N LEU A 18 -4.66 4.72 0.42
CA LEU A 18 -4.33 3.56 -0.43
C LEU A 18 -5.16 3.50 -1.73
N TYR A 19 -6.24 4.28 -1.82
CA TYR A 19 -7.14 4.31 -2.96
C TYR A 19 -7.00 5.63 -3.74
N GLU A 20 -6.95 5.55 -5.06
CA GLU A 20 -7.14 6.69 -5.95
C GLU A 20 -8.59 6.71 -6.41
N TYR A 21 -9.23 7.86 -6.25
CA TYR A 21 -10.59 8.12 -6.69
C TYR A 21 -10.54 8.95 -7.95
N ASP A 22 -10.95 8.36 -9.06
CA ASP A 22 -11.27 9.08 -10.27
C ASP A 22 -12.78 9.39 -10.23
N TYR A 23 -13.11 10.61 -9.78
CA TYR A 23 -14.49 11.07 -9.62
C TYR A 23 -15.20 11.32 -10.96
N GLU A 24 -14.44 11.47 -12.05
CA GLU A 24 -14.99 11.72 -13.39
C GLU A 24 -15.54 10.43 -14.00
N GLN A 25 -14.87 9.30 -13.74
CA GLN A 25 -15.30 7.98 -14.23
C GLN A 25 -16.00 7.11 -13.18
N GLY A 26 -16.08 7.57 -11.93
CA GLY A 26 -16.62 6.78 -10.81
C GLY A 26 -15.80 5.52 -10.49
N LYS A 27 -14.50 5.52 -10.83
CA LYS A 27 -13.62 4.34 -10.69
C LYS A 27 -12.70 4.49 -9.48
N ILE A 28 -12.72 3.47 -8.63
CA ILE A 28 -11.83 3.36 -7.48
C ILE A 28 -10.67 2.44 -7.89
N LYS A 29 -9.47 3.03 -8.04
CA LYS A 29 -8.26 2.26 -8.36
C LYS A 29 -7.42 2.07 -7.09
N LEU A 30 -7.00 0.84 -6.86
CA LEU A 30 -5.99 0.54 -5.84
C LEU A 30 -4.62 0.95 -6.37
N LYS A 31 -3.86 1.72 -5.58
CA LYS A 31 -2.48 2.13 -5.95
C LYS A 31 -1.54 0.94 -6.12
N ASN A 32 -1.85 -0.17 -5.45
CA ASN A 32 -1.00 -1.34 -5.36
C ASN A 32 -1.60 -2.52 -6.14
N LYS A 33 -0.72 -3.38 -6.70
CA LYS A 33 -1.14 -4.62 -7.38
C LYS A 33 -1.88 -5.57 -6.43
N LYS A 34 -2.86 -6.29 -6.98
CA LYS A 34 -3.46 -7.45 -6.32
C LYS A 34 -2.58 -8.68 -6.53
N CYS A 35 -2.47 -9.52 -5.50
CA CYS A 35 -1.72 -10.77 -5.58
C CYS A 35 -2.46 -11.78 -6.46
N PRO A 36 -1.80 -12.46 -7.41
CA PRO A 36 -2.44 -13.45 -8.29
C PRO A 36 -2.89 -14.71 -7.55
N ARG A 37 -2.36 -15.00 -6.35
CA ARG A 37 -2.73 -16.20 -5.58
C ARG A 37 -3.87 -15.98 -4.59
N CYS A 38 -3.84 -14.87 -3.85
CA CYS A 38 -4.76 -14.63 -2.74
C CYS A 38 -5.64 -13.39 -2.89
N GLY A 39 -5.48 -12.61 -3.98
CA GLY A 39 -6.27 -11.40 -4.24
C GLY A 39 -5.96 -10.21 -3.30
N ASN A 40 -5.11 -10.39 -2.29
CA ASN A 40 -4.72 -9.33 -1.36
C ASN A 40 -3.82 -8.28 -2.01
N VAL A 41 -3.82 -7.09 -1.43
CA VAL A 41 -2.98 -5.98 -1.88
C VAL A 41 -1.51 -6.28 -1.58
N MET A 42 -0.66 -6.25 -2.60
CA MET A 42 0.78 -6.45 -2.46
C MET A 42 1.47 -5.15 -2.04
N ALA A 43 2.52 -5.28 -1.24
CA ALA A 43 3.40 -4.17 -0.90
C ALA A 43 4.46 -4.01 -1.98
N PHE A 44 4.61 -2.78 -2.50
CA PHE A 44 5.68 -2.47 -3.43
C PHE A 44 6.91 -1.97 -2.65
N HIS A 45 8.00 -2.72 -2.72
CA HIS A 45 9.29 -2.31 -2.19
C HIS A 45 10.17 -1.85 -3.34
N GLN A 46 10.65 -0.61 -3.28
CA GLN A 46 11.48 0.00 -4.34
C GLN A 46 12.97 -0.26 -4.14
N THR A 47 13.42 -0.46 -2.90
CA THR A 47 14.83 -0.66 -2.53
C THR A 47 15.00 -1.99 -1.77
N PRO A 48 16.08 -2.75 -2.00
CA PRO A 48 17.16 -2.59 -2.99
C PRO A 48 16.81 -3.04 -4.43
N VAL A 49 15.74 -3.80 -4.61
CA VAL A 49 15.22 -4.23 -5.94
C VAL A 49 13.72 -4.04 -5.94
N LYS A 50 13.16 -3.52 -7.05
CA LYS A 50 11.72 -3.34 -7.23
C LYS A 50 11.01 -4.69 -7.14
N ARG A 51 10.32 -4.92 -6.03
CA ARG A 51 9.59 -6.17 -5.78
C ARG A 51 8.20 -5.90 -5.24
N TRP A 52 7.25 -6.71 -5.67
CA TRP A 52 5.94 -6.83 -5.09
C TRP A 52 5.96 -7.98 -4.10
N ALA A 53 5.78 -7.71 -2.82
CA ALA A 53 5.70 -8.74 -1.79
C ALA A 53 4.28 -8.81 -1.23
N CYS A 54 3.69 -10.00 -1.20
CA CYS A 54 2.41 -10.24 -0.57
C CYS A 54 2.62 -10.67 0.89
N GLY A 55 2.09 -9.89 1.84
CA GLY A 55 2.22 -10.19 3.27
C GLY A 55 1.44 -11.42 3.74
N SER A 56 0.40 -11.85 3.02
CA SER A 56 -0.46 -12.97 3.45
C SER A 56 -0.02 -14.33 2.93
N CYS A 57 0.48 -14.40 1.69
CA CYS A 57 0.90 -15.67 1.08
C CYS A 57 2.42 -15.76 0.83
N SER A 58 3.19 -14.81 1.38
CA SER A 58 4.65 -14.65 1.20
C SER A 58 5.15 -14.65 -0.25
N TYR A 59 4.24 -14.53 -1.23
CA TYR A 59 4.57 -14.46 -2.65
C TYR A 59 5.30 -13.15 -2.95
N THR A 60 6.48 -13.27 -3.56
CA THR A 60 7.27 -12.12 -3.99
C THR A 60 7.48 -12.18 -5.49
N GLU A 61 7.04 -11.14 -6.21
CA GLU A 61 7.27 -10.95 -7.63
C GLU A 61 8.29 -9.83 -7.81
N TYR A 62 9.46 -10.18 -8.33
CA TYR A 62 10.50 -9.21 -8.67
C TYR A 62 10.20 -8.67 -10.06
N GLN A 63 10.09 -7.34 -10.21
CA GLN A 63 10.08 -6.74 -11.53
C GLN A 63 11.53 -6.66 -12.00
N ARG A 64 11.84 -7.42 -13.06
CA ARG A 64 13.15 -7.49 -13.70
C ARG A 64 13.41 -6.24 -14.55
#